data_AF-A0A1A9RS62-F1
#
_entry.id   AF-A0A1A9RS62-F1
#
_cell.length_a   1.000
_cell.length_b   1.000
_cell.length_c   1.000
_cell.angle_alpha   90.00
_cell.angle_beta   90.00
_cell.angle_gamma   90.00
#
_symmetry.space_group_name_H-M   'P 1'
#
loop_
_entity.id
_entity.type
_entity.pdbx_description
1 polymer ?
#
loop_
_entity_poly.entity_id
_entity_poly.type
_entity_poly.pdbx_seq_one_letter_code
_entity_poly.pdbx_strand_id
1 'polypeptide(L)'
;METYFYNKNINCIEVQPAFIRTAMRQAKRYRCGIRILSRPTVAINPPPAPKHAVVDFTDLAAYLELPHLQIEHDLESPEFINTDALYRFEQLETLLIGQPIDIDLSQLPALKDLRMDYNKKIRNTGQCTRLERLYLWSYKGKDLTEFQNLIRLKDLLLVRPSVCTLNGIENLTALETIDISYARSLNDVSALHRLQEIHQVKNIGLPEKFHDEGFWQK
;
A
#
# COMPACT_ATOMS: atom_id res chain seq x y z
N MET A 1 -29.69 6.48 8.96
CA MET A 1 -29.27 6.62 7.55
C MET A 1 -27.99 5.85 7.38
N GLU A 2 -27.89 5.02 6.34
CA GLU A 2 -26.63 4.35 5.98
C GLU A 2 -25.64 5.42 5.47
N THR A 3 -24.40 5.45 5.99
CA THR A 3 -23.40 6.47 5.61
C THR A 3 -22.32 5.87 4.71
N TYR A 4 -22.72 5.16 3.67
CA TYR A 4 -21.81 4.75 2.60
C TYR A 4 -22.22 5.34 1.25
N PHE A 5 -21.24 5.61 0.41
CA PHE A 5 -21.43 6.33 -0.84
C PHE A 5 -20.49 5.79 -1.92
N TYR A 6 -20.97 5.69 -3.16
CA TYR A 6 -20.13 5.26 -4.27
C TYR A 6 -19.33 6.43 -4.84
N ASN A 7 -18.00 6.32 -4.80
CA ASN A 7 -17.08 7.26 -5.40
C ASN A 7 -16.60 6.73 -6.76
N LYS A 8 -17.22 7.24 -7.84
CA LYS A 8 -16.92 6.85 -9.23
C LYS A 8 -15.49 7.18 -9.69
N ASN A 9 -14.80 8.12 -9.05
CA ASN A 9 -13.47 8.54 -9.46
C ASN A 9 -12.40 7.51 -9.09
N ILE A 10 -12.66 6.71 -8.05
CA ILE A 10 -11.74 5.67 -7.56
C ILE A 10 -12.36 4.26 -7.65
N ASN A 11 -13.60 4.16 -8.15
CA ASN A 11 -14.37 2.91 -8.22
C ASN A 11 -14.41 2.17 -6.86
N CYS A 12 -14.74 2.91 -5.79
CA CYS A 12 -14.90 2.36 -4.44
C CYS A 12 -16.18 2.86 -3.78
N ILE A 13 -16.74 2.05 -2.88
CA ILE A 13 -17.68 2.54 -1.88
C ILE A 13 -16.89 3.09 -0.69
N GLU A 14 -17.12 4.36 -0.40
CA GLU A 14 -16.64 5.05 0.78
C GLU A 14 -17.59 4.80 1.94
N VAL A 15 -17.08 4.29 3.05
CA VAL A 15 -17.90 3.78 4.16
C VAL A 15 -17.26 4.06 5.52
N GLN A 16 -18.08 4.41 6.50
CA GLN A 16 -17.69 4.45 7.90
C GLN A 16 -17.76 3.06 8.55
N PRO A 17 -16.94 2.75 9.57
CA PRO A 17 -16.82 1.41 10.15
C PRO A 17 -18.15 0.72 10.50
N ALA A 18 -19.11 1.47 11.07
CA ALA A 18 -20.41 0.94 11.47
C ALA A 18 -21.29 0.37 10.33
N PHE A 19 -20.95 0.65 9.07
CA PHE A 19 -21.75 0.26 7.89
C PHE A 19 -20.99 -0.63 6.91
N ILE A 20 -19.83 -1.18 7.29
CA ILE A 20 -19.00 -2.02 6.41
C ILE A 20 -19.84 -3.18 5.84
N ARG A 21 -20.55 -3.92 6.69
CA ARG A 21 -21.32 -5.11 6.26
C ARG A 21 -22.36 -4.80 5.17
N THR A 22 -23.09 -3.69 5.27
CA THR A 22 -24.08 -3.31 4.25
C THR A 22 -23.40 -2.74 3.00
N ALA A 23 -22.35 -1.93 3.17
CA ALA A 23 -21.55 -1.40 2.07
C ALA A 23 -20.90 -2.52 1.23
N MET A 24 -20.43 -3.60 1.84
CA MET A 24 -19.85 -4.75 1.13
C MET A 24 -20.84 -5.40 0.16
N ARG A 25 -22.12 -5.53 0.55
CA ARG A 25 -23.17 -6.05 -0.34
C ARG A 25 -23.37 -5.15 -1.56
N GLN A 26 -23.32 -3.83 -1.33
CA GLN A 26 -23.42 -2.85 -2.40
C GLN A 26 -22.18 -2.85 -3.30
N ALA A 27 -20.98 -3.00 -2.73
CA ALA A 27 -19.72 -3.08 -3.48
C ALA A 27 -19.69 -4.32 -4.37
N LYS A 28 -20.18 -5.46 -3.87
CA LYS A 28 -20.38 -6.68 -4.67
C LYS A 28 -21.31 -6.44 -5.86
N ARG A 29 -22.43 -5.75 -5.65
CA ARG A 29 -23.38 -5.41 -6.73
C ARG A 29 -22.74 -4.53 -7.81
N TYR A 30 -21.88 -3.60 -7.41
CA TYR A 30 -21.16 -2.71 -8.33
C TYR A 30 -19.85 -3.28 -8.86
N ARG A 31 -19.39 -4.41 -8.31
CA ARG A 31 -18.07 -5.00 -8.59
C ARG A 31 -16.94 -4.00 -8.39
N CYS A 32 -16.98 -3.27 -7.28
CA CYS A 32 -16.07 -2.18 -6.97
C CYS A 32 -15.36 -2.39 -5.63
N GLY A 33 -14.36 -1.56 -5.31
CA GLY A 33 -13.60 -1.64 -4.07
C GLY A 33 -14.33 -1.04 -2.86
N ILE A 34 -13.67 -1.10 -1.70
CA ILE A 34 -14.13 -0.46 -0.47
C ILE A 34 -13.03 0.45 0.08
N ARG A 35 -13.43 1.65 0.51
CA ARG A 35 -12.60 2.63 1.20
C ARG A 35 -13.23 2.93 2.55
N ILE A 36 -12.57 2.50 3.63
CA ILE A 36 -12.99 2.72 5.01
C ILE A 36 -12.33 4.01 5.50
N LEU A 37 -13.15 4.98 5.91
CA LEU A 37 -12.70 6.32 6.28
C LEU A 37 -13.65 7.00 7.27
N SER A 38 -13.16 8.03 7.96
CA SER A 38 -13.96 8.80 8.91
C SER A 38 -15.00 9.67 8.23
N ARG A 39 -14.62 10.34 7.12
CA ARG A 39 -15.51 11.26 6.41
C ARG A 39 -15.58 10.93 4.91
N PRO A 40 -16.67 10.30 4.44
CA PRO A 40 -16.89 10.08 3.00
C PRO A 40 -16.74 11.36 2.19
N THR A 41 -15.87 11.35 1.20
CA THR A 41 -15.45 12.53 0.41
C THR A 41 -16.51 12.99 -0.58
N VAL A 42 -17.42 12.10 -0.96
CA VAL A 42 -18.54 12.39 -1.87
C VAL A 42 -19.77 12.96 -1.17
N ALA A 43 -19.79 12.97 0.17
CA ALA A 43 -20.88 13.54 0.95
C ALA A 43 -20.57 15.01 1.32
N ILE A 44 -21.61 15.85 1.36
CA ILE A 44 -21.48 17.24 1.81
C ILE A 44 -21.49 17.26 3.34
N ASN A 45 -20.37 17.67 3.95
CA ASN A 45 -20.20 17.80 5.40
C ASN A 45 -20.69 16.58 6.21
N PRO A 46 -20.24 15.35 5.90
CA PRO A 46 -20.67 14.18 6.67
C PRO A 46 -20.16 14.29 8.12
N PRO A 47 -20.94 13.82 9.11
CA PRO A 47 -20.42 13.65 10.45
C PRO A 47 -19.21 12.69 10.42
N PRO A 48 -18.18 12.89 11.25
CA PRO A 48 -17.05 11.97 11.32
C PRO A 48 -17.50 10.61 11.87
N ALA A 49 -16.70 9.58 11.62
CA ALA A 49 -16.83 8.34 12.36
C ALA A 49 -16.58 8.61 13.87
N PRO A 50 -17.19 7.82 14.77
CA PRO A 50 -16.92 7.92 16.20
C PRO A 50 -15.43 7.76 16.51
N LYS A 51 -14.96 8.40 17.59
CA LYS A 51 -13.67 8.06 18.19
C LYS A 51 -13.69 6.60 18.61
N HIS A 52 -12.57 5.90 18.47
CA HIS A 52 -12.50 4.47 18.81
C HIS A 52 -13.48 3.61 18.01
N ALA A 53 -13.75 3.98 16.76
CA ALA A 53 -14.56 3.16 15.89
C ALA A 53 -13.93 1.76 15.74
N VAL A 54 -14.76 0.74 15.92
CA VAL A 54 -14.36 -0.66 15.72
C VAL A 54 -14.49 -1.00 14.24
N VAL A 55 -13.41 -1.49 13.65
CA VAL A 55 -13.36 -2.04 12.30
C VAL A 55 -13.23 -3.56 12.44
N ASP A 56 -14.35 -4.26 12.31
CA ASP A 56 -14.39 -5.72 12.33
C ASP A 56 -14.20 -6.28 10.92
N PHE A 57 -13.08 -6.95 10.69
CA PHE A 57 -12.76 -7.51 9.38
C PHE A 57 -13.69 -8.69 9.00
N THR A 58 -14.43 -9.28 9.94
CA THR A 58 -15.47 -10.27 9.61
C THR A 58 -16.64 -9.65 8.85
N ASP A 59 -16.88 -8.34 8.97
CA ASP A 59 -17.91 -7.64 8.20
C ASP A 59 -17.58 -7.57 6.71
N LEU A 60 -16.30 -7.73 6.34
CA LEU A 60 -15.84 -7.80 4.95
C LEU A 60 -16.29 -9.09 4.25
N ALA A 61 -16.67 -10.14 4.99
CA ALA A 61 -16.95 -11.47 4.42
C ALA A 61 -18.15 -11.51 3.44
N ALA A 62 -18.95 -10.45 3.35
CA ALA A 62 -20.08 -10.36 2.41
C ALA A 62 -19.65 -10.24 0.93
N TYR A 63 -18.36 -10.00 0.65
CA TYR A 63 -17.83 -9.91 -0.71
C TYR A 63 -16.39 -10.44 -0.80
N LEU A 64 -16.22 -11.76 -0.79
CA LEU A 64 -14.90 -12.41 -0.79
C LEU A 64 -14.07 -12.16 -2.05
N GLU A 65 -14.72 -11.78 -3.16
CA GLU A 65 -14.06 -11.42 -4.42
C GLU A 65 -13.64 -9.94 -4.45
N LEU A 66 -13.57 -9.25 -3.31
CA LEU A 66 -13.21 -7.83 -3.21
C LEU A 66 -11.83 -7.57 -3.86
N PRO A 67 -11.75 -6.74 -4.93
CA PRO A 67 -10.50 -6.52 -5.65
C PRO A 67 -9.60 -5.48 -4.98
N HIS A 68 -10.19 -4.58 -4.19
CA HIS A 68 -9.54 -3.38 -3.65
C HIS A 68 -10.06 -3.08 -2.24
N LEU A 69 -9.13 -2.93 -1.29
CA LEU A 69 -9.40 -2.47 0.07
C LEU A 69 -8.50 -1.28 0.41
N GLN A 70 -9.10 -0.21 0.91
CA GLN A 70 -8.41 0.98 1.39
C GLN A 70 -8.90 1.33 2.80
N ILE A 71 -7.96 1.56 3.71
CA ILE A 71 -8.23 2.02 5.08
C ILE A 71 -7.50 3.35 5.28
N GLU A 72 -8.26 4.41 5.51
CA GLU A 72 -7.72 5.76 5.66
C GLU A 72 -7.13 6.05 7.04
N HIS A 73 -6.19 6.99 7.05
CA HIS A 73 -5.52 7.49 8.24
C HIS A 73 -6.41 8.43 9.09
N ASP A 74 -7.60 8.82 8.61
CA ASP A 74 -8.48 9.82 9.24
C ASP A 74 -9.38 9.26 10.35
N LEU A 75 -9.35 7.95 10.62
CA LEU A 75 -10.01 7.33 11.76
C LEU A 75 -9.28 7.71 13.07
N GLU A 76 -10.03 8.24 14.04
CA GLU A 76 -9.47 8.68 15.32
C GLU A 76 -9.37 7.51 16.31
N SER A 77 -8.15 6.98 16.48
CA SER A 77 -7.83 5.86 17.39
C SER A 77 -8.67 4.59 17.15
N PRO A 78 -8.77 4.07 15.91
CA PRO A 78 -9.61 2.92 15.60
C PRO A 78 -9.11 1.65 16.30
N GLU A 79 -10.06 0.74 16.58
CA GLU A 79 -9.76 -0.61 17.01
C GLU A 79 -9.99 -1.57 15.83
N PHE A 80 -8.97 -2.33 15.46
CA PHE A 80 -9.04 -3.35 14.42
C PHE A 80 -9.16 -4.73 15.06
N ILE A 81 -10.23 -5.45 14.76
CA ILE A 81 -10.49 -6.80 15.28
C ILE A 81 -10.64 -7.81 14.14
N ASN A 82 -10.34 -9.08 14.43
CA ASN A 82 -10.48 -10.21 13.51
C ASN A 82 -9.74 -10.02 12.16
N THR A 83 -8.56 -9.38 12.20
CA THR A 83 -7.80 -8.99 11.00
C THR A 83 -7.38 -10.17 10.12
N ASP A 84 -7.31 -11.38 10.70
CA ASP A 84 -7.08 -12.64 10.00
C ASP A 84 -8.17 -12.99 8.98
N ALA A 85 -9.38 -12.43 9.11
CA ALA A 85 -10.42 -12.57 8.09
C ALA A 85 -9.99 -12.02 6.72
N LEU A 86 -9.00 -11.12 6.67
CA LEU A 86 -8.42 -10.61 5.42
C LEU A 86 -7.76 -11.72 4.58
N TYR A 87 -7.33 -12.82 5.19
CA TYR A 87 -6.67 -13.92 4.49
C TYR A 87 -7.64 -14.75 3.62
N ARG A 88 -8.95 -14.52 3.75
CA ARG A 88 -9.98 -15.18 2.93
C ARG A 88 -10.15 -14.56 1.54
N PHE A 89 -9.53 -13.41 1.29
CA PHE A 89 -9.68 -12.65 0.04
C PHE A 89 -8.59 -13.04 -0.96
N GLU A 90 -8.76 -14.21 -1.58
CA GLU A 90 -7.78 -14.77 -2.53
C GLU A 90 -7.60 -13.92 -3.80
N GLN A 91 -8.49 -12.96 -4.06
CA GLN A 91 -8.47 -12.08 -5.24
C GLN A 91 -8.15 -10.61 -4.91
N LEU A 92 -7.77 -10.30 -3.66
CA LEU A 92 -7.43 -8.93 -3.28
C LEU A 92 -6.14 -8.50 -3.99
N GLU A 93 -6.26 -7.58 -4.97
CA GLU A 93 -5.13 -7.13 -5.78
C GLU A 93 -4.56 -5.78 -5.30
N THR A 94 -5.39 -4.92 -4.72
CA THR A 94 -4.98 -3.60 -4.21
C THR A 94 -5.28 -3.46 -2.72
N LEU A 95 -4.26 -3.06 -1.96
CA LEU A 95 -4.34 -2.81 -0.54
C LEU A 95 -3.68 -1.47 -0.18
N LEU A 96 -4.48 -0.53 0.32
CA LEU A 96 -4.02 0.72 0.92
C LEU A 96 -4.27 0.71 2.43
N ILE A 97 -3.23 0.94 3.22
CA ILE A 97 -3.31 0.94 4.69
C ILE A 97 -2.68 2.23 5.24
N GLY A 98 -3.52 3.16 5.71
CA GLY A 98 -3.11 4.37 6.42
C GLY A 98 -3.11 4.25 7.94
N GLN A 99 -3.31 3.04 8.49
CA GLN A 99 -3.46 2.79 9.93
C GLN A 99 -2.61 1.58 10.37
N PRO A 100 -2.17 1.50 11.63
CA PRO A 100 -1.40 0.37 12.12
C PRO A 100 -2.27 -0.88 12.32
N ILE A 101 -2.16 -1.87 11.44
CA ILE A 101 -2.94 -3.13 11.50
C ILE A 101 -1.97 -4.33 11.62
N ASP A 102 -2.36 -5.34 12.40
CA ASP A 102 -1.61 -6.61 12.50
C ASP A 102 -2.08 -7.59 11.42
N ILE A 103 -1.23 -7.77 10.40
CA ILE A 103 -1.49 -8.66 9.27
C ILE A 103 -0.18 -9.27 8.75
N ASP A 104 -0.30 -10.47 8.20
CA ASP A 104 0.75 -11.17 7.48
C ASP A 104 0.48 -11.11 5.96
N LEU A 105 1.27 -10.32 5.24
CA LEU A 105 1.06 -10.12 3.80
C LEU A 105 1.39 -11.38 2.96
N SER A 106 2.11 -12.36 3.52
CA SER A 106 2.34 -13.65 2.85
C SER A 106 1.05 -14.43 2.61
N GLN A 107 -0.01 -14.11 3.36
CA GLN A 107 -1.34 -14.72 3.24
C GLN A 107 -2.21 -14.03 2.19
N LEU A 108 -1.69 -13.04 1.45
CA LEU A 108 -2.40 -12.31 0.39
C LEU A 108 -1.72 -12.57 -0.97
N PRO A 109 -1.89 -13.78 -1.55
CA PRO A 109 -1.07 -14.24 -2.67
C PRO A 109 -1.38 -13.54 -4.00
N ALA A 110 -2.48 -12.79 -4.11
CA ALA A 110 -2.87 -12.07 -5.33
C ALA A 110 -2.47 -10.59 -5.35
N LEU A 111 -1.85 -10.09 -4.29
CA LEU A 111 -1.57 -8.66 -4.12
C LEU A 111 -0.60 -8.14 -5.20
N LYS A 112 -0.99 -7.06 -5.87
CA LYS A 112 -0.23 -6.39 -6.94
C LYS A 112 0.12 -4.94 -6.61
N ASP A 113 -0.72 -4.25 -5.87
CA ASP A 113 -0.52 -2.85 -5.48
C ASP A 113 -0.67 -2.72 -3.96
N LEU A 114 0.42 -2.38 -3.28
CA LEU A 114 0.47 -2.19 -1.85
C LEU A 114 0.98 -0.78 -1.53
N ARG A 115 0.22 -0.04 -0.72
CA ARG A 115 0.65 1.27 -0.23
C ARG A 115 0.35 1.44 1.25
N MET A 116 1.35 1.81 2.02
CA MET A 116 1.20 1.90 3.48
C MET A 116 2.29 2.73 4.15
N ASP A 117 1.95 3.30 5.30
CA ASP A 117 2.96 3.68 6.29
C ASP A 117 3.58 2.41 6.87
N TYR A 118 4.92 2.38 6.92
CA TYR A 118 5.63 1.25 7.49
C TYR A 118 5.22 1.02 8.94
N ASN A 119 4.83 -0.22 9.24
CA ASN A 119 4.52 -0.65 10.59
C ASN A 119 5.06 -2.06 10.82
N LYS A 120 5.72 -2.29 11.96
CA LYS A 120 6.25 -3.62 12.33
C LYS A 120 5.17 -4.71 12.48
N LYS A 121 3.90 -4.32 12.63
CA LYS A 121 2.76 -5.24 12.69
C LYS A 121 2.34 -5.75 11.31
N ILE A 122 2.72 -5.07 10.23
CA ILE A 122 2.51 -5.53 8.86
C ILE A 122 3.78 -6.29 8.44
N ARG A 123 3.68 -7.61 8.35
CA ARG A 123 4.83 -8.51 8.18
C ARG A 123 4.88 -9.10 6.78
N ASN A 124 6.08 -9.57 6.41
CA ASN A 124 6.33 -10.39 5.22
C ASN A 124 6.01 -9.70 3.87
N THR A 125 6.20 -8.38 3.78
CA THR A 125 6.03 -7.61 2.53
C THR A 125 6.88 -8.19 1.39
N GLY A 126 8.12 -8.61 1.71
CA GLY A 126 9.04 -9.27 0.77
C GLY A 126 8.58 -10.61 0.18
N GLN A 127 7.51 -11.21 0.71
CA GLN A 127 6.96 -12.48 0.24
C GLN A 127 5.84 -12.30 -0.80
N CYS A 128 5.38 -11.08 -1.03
CA CYS A 128 4.32 -10.79 -2.01
C CYS A 128 4.90 -10.72 -3.44
N THR A 129 5.39 -11.84 -3.97
CA THR A 129 6.13 -11.91 -5.24
C THR A 129 5.35 -11.49 -6.49
N ARG A 130 4.03 -11.26 -6.38
CA ARG A 130 3.18 -10.70 -7.44
C ARG A 130 3.07 -9.17 -7.40
N LEU A 131 3.66 -8.49 -6.41
CA LEU A 131 3.64 -7.04 -6.33
C LEU A 131 4.25 -6.42 -7.59
N GLU A 132 3.49 -5.50 -8.18
CA GLU A 132 3.89 -4.65 -9.29
C GLU A 132 4.11 -3.21 -8.83
N ARG A 133 3.44 -2.79 -7.74
CA ARG A 133 3.62 -1.47 -7.12
C ARG A 133 3.77 -1.60 -5.60
N LEU A 134 4.76 -0.88 -5.06
CA LEU A 134 5.01 -0.79 -3.63
C LEU A 134 5.32 0.65 -3.24
N TYR A 135 4.39 1.30 -2.52
CA TYR A 135 4.59 2.65 -2.00
C TYR A 135 4.69 2.60 -0.48
N LEU A 136 5.83 3.02 0.07
CA LEU A 136 6.09 2.97 1.50
C LEU A 136 6.49 4.33 2.05
N TRP A 137 5.81 4.73 3.11
CA TRP A 137 6.21 5.87 3.93
C TRP A 137 6.96 5.38 5.17
N SER A 138 8.01 6.10 5.55
CA SER A 138 8.74 5.89 6.80
C SER A 138 9.36 4.50 6.97
N TYR A 139 9.69 3.81 5.86
CA TYR A 139 10.33 2.48 5.88
C TYR A 139 11.59 2.47 6.76
N LYS A 140 11.72 1.44 7.62
CA LYS A 140 12.77 1.37 8.66
C LYS A 140 13.90 0.38 8.35
N GLY A 141 13.87 -0.30 7.21
CA GLY A 141 14.99 -1.11 6.76
C GLY A 141 16.26 -0.27 6.56
N LYS A 142 17.42 -0.90 6.75
CA LYS A 142 18.73 -0.29 6.45
C LYS A 142 19.04 -0.28 4.95
N ASP A 143 18.44 -1.20 4.21
CA ASP A 143 18.52 -1.36 2.76
C ASP A 143 17.20 -1.99 2.26
N LEU A 144 17.17 -2.46 1.01
CA LEU A 144 16.01 -3.03 0.33
C LEU A 144 16.07 -4.57 0.22
N THR A 145 16.94 -5.24 0.98
CA THR A 145 17.12 -6.71 0.89
C THR A 145 15.82 -7.48 1.16
N GLU A 146 14.93 -6.94 2.01
CA GLU A 146 13.60 -7.51 2.23
C GLU A 146 12.80 -7.66 0.92
N PHE A 147 13.01 -6.77 -0.05
CA PHE A 147 12.25 -6.72 -1.30
C PHE A 147 12.93 -7.41 -2.47
N GLN A 148 14.10 -8.04 -2.28
CA GLN A 148 14.91 -8.60 -3.37
C GLN A 148 14.21 -9.66 -4.22
N ASN A 149 13.14 -10.28 -3.70
CA ASN A 149 12.36 -11.30 -4.40
C ASN A 149 11.15 -10.74 -5.17
N LEU A 150 10.90 -9.43 -5.10
CA LEU A 150 9.78 -8.76 -5.78
C LEU A 150 10.10 -8.51 -7.26
N ILE A 151 10.54 -9.54 -7.99
CA ILE A 151 11.06 -9.43 -9.37
C ILE A 151 10.02 -8.90 -10.40
N ARG A 152 8.74 -8.81 -10.01
CA ARG A 152 7.64 -8.25 -10.80
C ARG A 152 7.36 -6.77 -10.49
N LEU A 153 8.09 -6.19 -9.53
CA LEU A 153 7.89 -4.82 -9.10
C LEU A 153 8.30 -3.86 -10.22
N LYS A 154 7.35 -3.04 -10.66
CA LYS A 154 7.52 -2.04 -11.72
C LYS A 154 7.65 -0.63 -11.16
N ASP A 155 7.06 -0.38 -9.99
CA ASP A 155 6.87 0.96 -9.45
C ASP A 155 7.14 0.97 -7.94
N LEU A 156 8.26 1.58 -7.54
CA LEU A 156 8.70 1.68 -6.15
C LEU A 156 8.76 3.14 -5.71
N LEU A 157 7.98 3.49 -4.69
CA LEU A 157 8.04 4.80 -4.04
C LEU A 157 8.43 4.64 -2.58
N LEU A 158 9.48 5.36 -2.15
CA LEU A 158 9.89 5.44 -0.75
C LEU A 158 9.90 6.90 -0.29
N VAL A 159 9.07 7.23 0.69
CA VAL A 159 8.99 8.58 1.26
C VAL A 159 9.49 8.57 2.69
N ARG A 160 10.48 9.42 3.01
CA ARG A 160 11.16 9.46 4.31
C ARG A 160 11.70 8.09 4.79
N PRO A 161 12.32 7.25 3.94
CA PRO A 161 12.88 5.98 4.40
C PRO A 161 14.11 6.22 5.29
N SER A 162 14.43 5.21 6.11
CA SER A 162 15.64 5.17 6.94
C SER A 162 16.78 4.39 6.29
N VAL A 163 16.62 3.99 5.02
CA VAL A 163 17.62 3.23 4.26
C VAL A 163 18.93 4.02 4.14
N CYS A 164 20.05 3.31 4.26
CA CYS A 164 21.40 3.83 4.06
C CYS A 164 21.91 3.48 2.67
N THR A 165 21.51 2.33 2.13
CA THR A 165 21.87 1.85 0.78
C THR A 165 20.63 1.35 0.04
N LEU A 166 20.75 1.12 -1.27
CA LEU A 166 19.71 0.49 -2.09
C LEU A 166 19.95 -1.01 -2.33
N ASN A 167 20.82 -1.67 -1.56
CA ASN A 167 21.09 -3.10 -1.72
C ASN A 167 19.79 -3.92 -1.63
N GLY A 168 19.66 -4.93 -2.48
CA GLY A 168 18.43 -5.72 -2.69
C GLY A 168 17.65 -5.30 -3.95
N ILE A 169 17.91 -4.11 -4.50
CA ILE A 169 17.24 -3.63 -5.73
C ILE A 169 17.76 -4.31 -7.00
N GLU A 170 18.94 -4.90 -6.98
CA GLU A 170 19.67 -5.43 -8.15
C GLU A 170 18.88 -6.52 -8.89
N ASN A 171 17.98 -7.21 -8.20
CA ASN A 171 17.15 -8.28 -8.75
C ASN A 171 15.80 -7.79 -9.31
N LEU A 172 15.48 -6.50 -9.19
CA LEU A 172 14.18 -5.94 -9.61
C LEU A 172 14.19 -5.61 -11.11
N THR A 173 14.37 -6.63 -11.95
CA THR A 173 14.53 -6.48 -13.40
C THR A 173 13.24 -6.10 -14.15
N ALA A 174 12.12 -5.93 -13.45
CA ALA A 174 10.89 -5.36 -13.99
C ALA A 174 10.71 -3.86 -13.65
N LEU A 175 11.62 -3.28 -12.85
CA LEU A 175 11.45 -1.94 -12.29
C LEU A 175 11.51 -0.87 -13.37
N GLU A 176 10.44 -0.11 -13.54
CA GLU A 176 10.35 0.97 -14.52
C GLU A 176 10.48 2.35 -13.87
N THR A 177 9.97 2.47 -12.65
CA THR A 177 9.96 3.71 -11.89
C THR A 177 10.47 3.46 -10.47
N ILE A 178 11.38 4.33 -10.03
CA ILE A 178 11.80 4.44 -8.64
C ILE A 178 11.81 5.91 -8.24
N ASP A 179 11.12 6.23 -7.14
CA ASP A 179 11.16 7.54 -6.51
C ASP A 179 11.49 7.37 -5.03
N ILE A 180 12.56 8.03 -4.60
CA ILE A 180 12.99 8.10 -3.21
C ILE A 180 13.09 9.56 -2.79
N SER A 181 12.19 9.97 -1.91
CA SER A 181 12.13 11.34 -1.40
C SER A 181 12.40 11.40 0.10
N TYR A 182 12.99 12.52 0.54
CA TYR A 182 13.30 12.80 1.94
C TYR A 182 14.16 11.71 2.64
N ALA A 183 15.00 10.99 1.89
CA ALA A 183 15.89 9.94 2.39
C ALA A 183 17.19 10.52 2.97
N ARG A 184 17.12 11.06 4.19
CA ARG A 184 18.28 11.71 4.85
C ARG A 184 19.47 10.77 5.04
N SER A 185 19.20 9.51 5.39
CA SER A 185 20.23 8.51 5.69
C SER A 185 20.85 7.83 4.46
N LEU A 186 20.17 7.89 3.30
CA LEU A 186 20.64 7.23 2.07
C LEU A 186 21.95 7.86 1.62
N ASN A 187 23.02 7.10 1.54
CA ASN A 187 24.35 7.61 1.17
C ASN A 187 25.04 6.77 0.08
N ASP A 188 24.50 5.61 -0.26
CA ASP A 188 25.03 4.73 -1.30
C ASP A 188 23.92 4.24 -2.24
N VAL A 189 24.04 4.58 -3.51
CA VAL A 189 23.13 4.17 -4.60
C VAL A 189 23.79 3.21 -5.59
N SER A 190 24.95 2.65 -5.27
CA SER A 190 25.72 1.75 -6.16
C SER A 190 24.91 0.54 -6.62
N ALA A 191 23.95 0.07 -5.80
CA ALA A 191 23.04 -1.00 -6.18
C ALA A 191 22.14 -0.64 -7.37
N LEU A 192 21.77 0.63 -7.53
CA LEU A 192 21.00 1.10 -8.68
C LEU A 192 21.87 1.13 -9.95
N HIS A 193 23.15 1.48 -9.84
CA HIS A 193 24.11 1.33 -10.96
C HIS A 193 24.22 -0.12 -11.42
N ARG A 194 24.36 -1.06 -10.48
CA ARG A 194 24.36 -2.51 -10.79
C ARG A 194 23.08 -2.98 -11.47
N LEU A 195 21.91 -2.48 -11.04
CA LEU A 195 20.65 -2.77 -11.73
C LEU A 195 20.67 -2.22 -13.17
N GLN A 196 21.15 -0.99 -13.37
CA GLN A 196 21.23 -0.35 -14.70
C GLN A 196 22.15 -1.08 -15.69
N GLU A 197 23.12 -1.87 -15.21
CA GLU A 197 23.97 -2.71 -16.08
C GLU A 197 23.17 -3.83 -16.77
N ILE A 198 22.07 -4.29 -16.15
CA ILE A 198 21.26 -5.43 -16.64
C ILE A 198 19.84 -5.04 -17.06
N HIS A 199 19.30 -3.95 -16.51
CA HIS A 199 17.93 -3.49 -16.75
C HIS A 199 17.81 -1.99 -16.57
N GLN A 200 17.28 -1.33 -17.59
CA GLN A 200 17.14 0.12 -17.59
C GLN A 200 15.82 0.57 -16.95
N VAL A 201 15.95 1.13 -15.74
CA VAL A 201 14.89 1.88 -15.07
C VAL A 201 14.68 3.22 -15.79
N LYS A 202 13.43 3.53 -16.16
CA LYS A 202 13.08 4.66 -17.03
C LYS A 202 12.95 5.96 -16.25
N ASN A 203 12.26 5.90 -15.12
CA ASN A 203 11.97 7.06 -14.28
C ASN A 203 12.65 6.85 -12.95
N ILE A 204 13.84 7.42 -12.80
CA ILE A 204 14.52 7.47 -11.51
C ILE A 204 13.99 8.71 -10.78
N GLY A 205 14.24 8.84 -9.49
CA GLY A 205 13.81 9.94 -8.65
C GLY A 205 14.57 9.79 -7.35
N LEU A 206 15.60 10.61 -7.15
CA LEU A 206 16.50 10.50 -6.02
C LEU A 206 16.66 11.86 -5.33
N PRO A 207 17.09 11.89 -4.05
CA PRO A 207 17.44 13.15 -3.39
C PRO A 207 18.49 13.93 -4.19
N GLU A 208 18.42 15.26 -4.14
CA GLU A 208 19.26 16.19 -4.93
C GLU A 208 20.76 15.87 -4.90
N LYS A 209 21.26 15.39 -3.75
CA LYS A 209 22.66 15.00 -3.57
C LYS A 209 23.15 13.87 -4.48
N PHE A 210 22.26 13.18 -5.20
CA PHE A 210 22.59 12.13 -6.17
C PHE A 210 22.32 12.54 -7.63
N HIS A 211 22.03 13.82 -7.91
CA HIS A 211 21.79 14.27 -9.27
C HIS A 211 23.02 14.13 -10.19
N ASP A 212 24.22 14.16 -9.62
CA ASP A 212 25.49 14.00 -10.34
C ASP A 212 25.84 12.54 -10.67
N GLU A 213 25.04 11.56 -10.23
CA GLU A 213 25.24 10.12 -10.49
C GLU A 213 25.01 9.72 -11.96
N GLY A 214 24.57 10.63 -12.84
CA GLY A 214 24.48 10.36 -14.27
C GLY A 214 23.29 9.51 -14.73
N PHE A 215 22.34 9.16 -13.84
CA PHE A 215 21.13 8.38 -14.17
C PHE A 215 20.20 9.03 -15.22
N TRP A 216 20.34 10.33 -15.44
CA TRP A 216 19.45 11.16 -16.24
C TRP A 216 19.97 11.47 -17.64
N GLN A 217 21.13 10.92 -18.00
CA GLN A 217 21.75 11.16 -19.28
C GLN A 217 21.15 10.22 -20.32
N LYS A 218 20.13 10.71 -21.05
CA LYS A 218 19.63 10.14 -22.29
C LYS A 218 19.15 11.21 -23.25
#